data_AF-A0A341CNS0-F1
#
_entry.id   AF-A0A341CNS0-F1
#
_cell.length_a   1.000
_cell.length_b   1.000
_cell.length_c   1.000
_cell.angle_alpha   90.00
_cell.angle_beta   90.00
_cell.angle_gamma   90.00
#
_symmetry.space_group_name_H-M   'P 1'
#
loop_
_entity.id
_entity.type
_entity.pdbx_description
1 polymer ?
#
loop_
_entity_poly.entity_id
_entity_poly.type
_entity_poly.pdbx_seq_one_letter_code
_entity_poly.pdbx_strand_id
1 'polypeptide(L)'
;MLPQRGQAVGLTQCTGMGAWLWMGTQQILLQLVGTDTHSRETDYKPARKSAETPPASETWQGFDKPERRGAVLRAAPGLCVCEGVTRAERVPVEMDDLESEFNLKVVLLSFKQCLNEKEEVLLDHYLASWRGLVRFLNSLGTIFSFISKDVVAKLQIMEQLCGGPQQEHYSTLQAMVAYEVGSQLVDLERRSRHPDSGCRTVLRLHRALHWLQLFLEGVRTSPEDARTAALCTDSYNASLAAYHPWIIRRAVTVAFCALPTRKVFLETMNVGSPEQAVEMLGEALPFIKRVYDISQRLYAEHALLDLP
;
A
#
# COMPACT_ATOMS: atom_id res chain seq x y z
N MET A 1 -16.70 63.75 -18.62
CA MET A 1 -16.94 62.35 -18.19
C MET A 1 -17.40 61.55 -19.41
N LEU A 2 -16.50 60.73 -19.95
CA LEU A 2 -16.69 59.78 -21.05
C LEU A 2 -15.57 58.73 -20.88
N PRO A 3 -15.84 57.42 -20.87
CA PRO A 3 -14.81 56.41 -20.62
C PRO A 3 -14.07 56.05 -21.91
N GLN A 4 -12.74 55.86 -21.80
CA GLN A 4 -11.87 55.41 -22.87
C GLN A 4 -11.88 53.88 -23.04
N ARG A 5 -11.54 53.50 -24.26
CA ARG A 5 -11.46 52.18 -24.91
C ARG A 5 -10.75 51.10 -24.08
N GLY A 6 -11.31 49.88 -24.15
CA GLY A 6 -10.70 48.66 -23.66
C GLY A 6 -9.45 48.24 -24.47
N GLN A 7 -8.45 47.75 -23.74
CA GLN A 7 -7.35 46.97 -24.27
C GLN A 7 -7.59 45.49 -23.94
N ALA A 8 -7.63 44.67 -24.98
CA ALA A 8 -7.47 43.23 -24.88
C ALA A 8 -6.00 42.92 -24.55
N VAL A 9 -5.77 42.19 -23.46
CA VAL A 9 -4.45 41.60 -23.13
C VAL A 9 -4.49 40.13 -23.49
N GLY A 10 -3.47 39.71 -24.25
CA GLY A 10 -3.46 38.52 -25.07
C GLY A 10 -3.38 37.19 -24.33
N LEU A 11 -4.02 36.20 -24.96
CA LEU A 11 -3.72 34.78 -24.82
C LEU A 11 -2.24 34.54 -25.08
N THR A 12 -1.47 34.25 -24.04
CA THR A 12 -0.15 33.66 -24.18
C THR A 12 -0.30 32.14 -24.27
N GLN A 13 0.19 31.61 -25.39
CA GLN A 13 0.22 30.20 -25.74
C GLN A 13 0.97 29.38 -24.68
N CYS A 14 0.29 28.43 -24.05
CA CYS A 14 0.94 27.33 -23.33
C CYS A 14 1.55 26.36 -24.34
N THR A 15 2.85 26.47 -24.59
CA THR A 15 3.63 25.52 -25.38
C THR A 15 3.78 24.18 -24.65
N GLY A 16 2.90 23.24 -24.98
CA GLY A 16 3.26 22.02 -25.72
C GLY A 16 4.21 20.95 -25.13
N MET A 17 4.84 21.11 -23.95
CA MET A 17 5.70 20.04 -23.38
C MET A 17 5.21 19.47 -22.03
N GLY A 18 4.41 20.22 -21.26
CA GLY A 18 3.85 19.73 -19.99
C GLY A 18 2.76 18.67 -20.13
N ALA A 19 2.01 18.69 -21.23
CA ALA A 19 0.91 17.75 -21.48
C ALA A 19 1.39 16.34 -21.85
N TRP A 20 2.57 16.21 -22.47
CA TRP A 20 3.12 14.90 -22.86
C TRP A 20 3.73 14.13 -21.69
N LEU A 21 4.35 14.83 -20.72
CA LEU A 21 4.74 14.21 -19.44
C LEU A 21 3.52 13.82 -18.60
N TRP A 22 2.42 14.57 -18.68
CA TRP A 22 1.19 14.31 -17.93
C TRP A 22 0.36 13.15 -18.52
N MET A 23 0.27 13.03 -19.85
CA MET A 23 -0.40 11.89 -20.49
C MET A 23 0.42 10.60 -20.38
N GLY A 24 1.76 10.68 -20.45
CA GLY A 24 2.63 9.52 -20.22
C GLY A 24 2.52 8.96 -18.78
N THR A 25 2.35 9.84 -17.79
CA THR A 25 2.17 9.44 -16.38
C THR A 25 0.79 8.85 -16.09
N GLN A 26 -0.26 9.20 -16.85
CA GLN A 26 -1.56 8.51 -16.76
C GLN A 26 -1.53 7.11 -17.38
N GLN A 27 -0.80 6.89 -18.47
CA GLN A 27 -0.60 5.56 -19.05
C GLN A 27 0.20 4.63 -18.11
N ILE A 28 1.17 5.20 -17.39
CA ILE A 28 1.93 4.53 -16.32
C ILE A 28 1.02 4.18 -15.14
N LEU A 29 0.02 5.01 -14.81
CA LEU A 29 -1.01 4.73 -13.80
C LEU A 29 -1.89 3.54 -14.20
N LEU A 30 -2.27 3.41 -15.48
CA LEU A 30 -3.06 2.28 -16.00
C LEU A 30 -2.29 0.95 -15.94
N GLN A 31 -0.95 0.98 -15.96
CA GLN A 31 -0.13 -0.22 -15.78
C GLN A 31 0.21 -0.53 -14.32
N LEU A 32 0.15 0.45 -13.41
CA LEU A 32 0.26 0.24 -11.96
C LEU A 32 -1.05 -0.27 -11.35
N VAL A 33 -2.19 0.17 -11.88
CA VAL A 33 -3.54 -0.34 -11.55
C VAL A 33 -3.91 -1.40 -12.57
N GLY A 34 -3.36 -2.61 -12.41
CA GLY A 34 -3.46 -3.72 -13.38
C GLY A 34 -4.76 -3.80 -14.19
N THR A 35 -4.73 -3.22 -15.39
CA THR A 35 -5.65 -3.47 -16.49
C THR A 35 -4.84 -3.61 -17.77
N ASP A 36 -4.20 -4.77 -17.95
CA ASP A 36 -3.75 -5.15 -19.28
C ASP A 36 -4.97 -5.61 -20.08
N THR A 37 -5.50 -4.70 -20.90
CA THR A 37 -6.38 -5.04 -22.02
C THR A 37 -5.57 -5.80 -23.07
N HIS A 38 -5.61 -7.13 -23.01
CA HIS A 38 -5.18 -7.93 -24.16
C HIS A 38 -6.30 -7.96 -25.19
N SER A 39 -6.07 -7.26 -26.31
CA SER A 39 -6.86 -7.33 -27.53
C SER A 39 -7.01 -8.79 -27.97
N ARG A 40 -8.26 -9.25 -28.07
CA ARG A 40 -8.63 -10.50 -28.75
C ARG A 40 -8.43 -10.30 -30.24
N GLU A 41 -7.39 -10.90 -30.79
CA GLU A 41 -7.39 -11.28 -32.20
C GLU A 41 -7.96 -12.71 -32.27
N THR A 42 -9.18 -12.80 -32.78
CA THR A 42 -9.88 -14.06 -33.02
C THR A 42 -9.26 -14.72 -34.24
N ASP A 43 -8.71 -15.92 -34.07
CA ASP A 43 -8.50 -16.82 -35.20
C ASP A 43 -9.26 -18.14 -34.99
N TYR A 44 -10.04 -18.48 -36.02
CA TYR A 44 -11.08 -19.50 -36.02
C TYR A 44 -10.60 -20.76 -36.76
N LYS A 45 -10.51 -21.87 -36.01
CA LYS A 45 -10.83 -23.30 -36.33
C LYS A 45 -10.16 -23.99 -37.56
N PRO A 46 -10.01 -25.35 -37.60
CA PRO A 46 -11.01 -26.32 -37.14
C PRO A 46 -10.53 -27.62 -36.46
N ALA A 47 -11.56 -28.36 -36.03
CA ALA A 47 -11.57 -29.55 -35.19
C ALA A 47 -10.99 -30.83 -35.83
N ARG A 48 -10.56 -31.76 -34.96
CA ARG A 48 -10.63 -33.21 -35.22
C ARG A 48 -11.40 -33.92 -34.10
N LYS A 49 -12.33 -34.77 -34.53
CA LYS A 49 -13.18 -35.66 -33.73
C LYS A 49 -12.42 -36.94 -33.37
N SER A 50 -12.63 -37.45 -32.16
CA SER A 50 -12.82 -38.87 -31.77
C SER A 50 -13.46 -38.84 -30.37
N ALA A 51 -14.76 -39.07 -30.17
CA ALA A 51 -15.45 -40.36 -30.07
C ALA A 51 -14.86 -41.28 -29.00
N GLU A 52 -15.51 -41.36 -27.83
CA GLU A 52 -15.86 -42.60 -27.08
C GLU A 52 -16.56 -42.27 -25.74
N THR A 53 -17.63 -43.01 -25.43
CA THR A 53 -18.38 -43.07 -24.15
C THR A 53 -19.13 -44.43 -24.15
N PRO A 54 -19.66 -44.96 -23.02
CA PRO A 54 -19.02 -45.46 -21.80
C PRO A 54 -19.54 -46.91 -21.48
N PRO A 55 -19.44 -47.41 -20.22
CA PRO A 55 -20.69 -47.68 -19.46
C PRO A 55 -20.62 -47.19 -17.99
N ALA A 56 -21.70 -46.65 -17.40
CA ALA A 56 -22.73 -47.29 -16.53
C ALA A 56 -22.12 -48.12 -15.39
N SER A 57 -22.41 -47.96 -14.09
CA SER A 57 -23.64 -47.75 -13.29
C SER A 57 -23.21 -47.21 -11.90
N GLU A 58 -24.02 -46.61 -10.99
CA GLU A 58 -25.18 -47.14 -10.28
C GLU A 58 -25.92 -46.01 -9.52
N THR A 59 -27.18 -46.31 -9.27
CA THR A 59 -28.26 -45.60 -8.60
C THR A 59 -28.10 -45.39 -7.09
N TRP A 60 -28.52 -44.22 -6.59
CA TRP A 60 -29.14 -44.10 -5.26
C TRP A 60 -30.38 -43.20 -5.33
N GLN A 61 -31.54 -43.83 -5.15
CA GLN A 61 -32.82 -43.22 -4.72
C GLN A 61 -32.62 -42.80 -3.24
N GLY A 62 -32.96 -41.60 -2.79
CA GLY A 62 -34.32 -41.08 -2.58
C GLY A 62 -34.64 -41.10 -1.07
N PHE A 63 -34.96 -39.96 -0.46
CA PHE A 63 -36.09 -39.75 0.48
C PHE A 63 -36.03 -38.39 1.20
N ASP A 64 -37.09 -37.62 0.97
CA ASP A 64 -37.87 -36.75 1.86
C ASP A 64 -37.29 -35.57 2.68
N LYS A 65 -37.82 -34.39 2.32
CA LYS A 65 -38.09 -33.23 3.18
C LYS A 65 -39.03 -33.60 4.35
N PRO A 66 -39.07 -32.75 5.38
CA PRO A 66 -40.35 -32.11 5.67
C PRO A 66 -40.27 -30.59 5.76
N GLU A 67 -41.44 -30.01 5.48
CA GLU A 67 -41.76 -28.60 5.39
C GLU A 67 -42.43 -28.12 6.69
N ARG A 68 -42.30 -26.81 6.95
CA ARG A 68 -43.29 -25.91 7.60
C ARG A 68 -43.49 -25.96 9.13
N ARG A 69 -43.19 -24.81 9.76
CA ARG A 69 -44.07 -23.89 10.55
C ARG A 69 -43.13 -23.02 11.41
N GLY A 70 -43.13 -21.69 11.40
CA GLY A 70 -44.28 -20.80 11.43
C GLY A 70 -44.67 -20.52 12.89
N ALA A 71 -43.93 -19.66 13.61
CA ALA A 71 -44.35 -19.12 14.89
C ALA A 71 -43.90 -17.66 15.04
N VAL A 72 -44.83 -16.77 14.77
CA VAL A 72 -44.86 -15.38 15.20
C VAL A 72 -45.23 -15.39 16.69
N LEU A 73 -44.46 -14.72 17.54
CA LEU A 73 -44.91 -14.35 18.88
C LEU A 73 -44.56 -12.89 19.18
N ARG A 74 -45.62 -12.16 19.50
CA ARG A 74 -45.69 -10.75 19.81
C ARG A 74 -45.03 -10.44 21.15
N ALA A 75 -44.55 -9.20 21.25
CA ALA A 75 -44.10 -8.53 22.46
C ALA A 75 -45.20 -8.35 23.52
N ALA A 76 -44.79 -8.35 24.80
CA ALA A 76 -45.36 -7.58 25.91
C ALA A 76 -44.35 -7.51 27.08
N PRO A 77 -44.44 -6.49 27.97
CA PRO A 77 -43.29 -5.84 28.61
C PRO A 77 -43.01 -6.34 30.03
N GLY A 78 -41.78 -6.15 30.50
CA GLY A 78 -41.40 -6.38 31.89
C GLY A 78 -40.14 -5.60 32.25
N LEU A 79 -40.32 -4.58 33.08
CA LEU A 79 -39.25 -3.83 33.74
C LEU A 79 -38.29 -4.77 34.49
N CYS A 80 -36.99 -4.58 34.30
CA CYS A 80 -36.05 -4.77 35.39
C CYS A 80 -34.99 -3.66 35.30
N VAL A 81 -35.03 -2.80 36.30
CA VAL A 81 -34.05 -1.75 36.56
C VAL A 81 -32.83 -2.42 37.18
N CYS A 82 -31.65 -2.24 36.58
CA CYS A 82 -30.38 -2.42 37.25
C CYS A 82 -29.51 -1.21 36.93
N GLU A 83 -29.19 -0.47 37.97
CA GLU A 83 -28.39 0.74 37.98
C GLU A 83 -26.95 0.50 37.52
N GLY A 84 -26.32 1.56 37.00
CA GLY A 84 -24.89 1.76 37.17
C GLY A 84 -23.98 1.29 36.03
N VAL A 85 -24.15 1.83 34.82
CA VAL A 85 -23.02 1.92 33.86
C VAL A 85 -22.50 3.35 33.91
N THR A 86 -21.35 3.51 34.54
CA THR A 86 -20.55 4.72 34.47
C THR A 86 -20.25 5.00 33.00
N ARG A 87 -20.79 6.12 32.52
CA ARG A 87 -20.52 6.69 31.20
C ARG A 87 -19.01 6.87 31.09
N ALA A 88 -18.35 6.01 30.32
CA ALA A 88 -16.98 6.23 29.91
C ALA A 88 -16.93 7.59 29.22
N GLU A 89 -16.28 8.54 29.90
CA GLU A 89 -16.01 9.87 29.41
C GLU A 89 -15.25 9.70 28.12
N ARG A 90 -15.91 10.00 26.99
CA ARG A 90 -15.29 10.01 25.68
C ARG A 90 -14.39 11.23 25.69
N VAL A 91 -13.13 11.04 26.10
CA VAL A 91 -12.09 12.05 25.98
C VAL A 91 -12.10 12.50 24.53
N PRO A 92 -12.41 13.77 24.23
CA PRO A 92 -12.25 14.30 22.89
C PRO A 92 -10.77 14.13 22.56
N VAL A 93 -10.47 13.32 21.54
CA VAL A 93 -9.15 13.36 20.92
C VAL A 93 -9.08 14.75 20.32
N GLU A 94 -8.47 15.69 21.04
CA GLU A 94 -8.12 16.98 20.50
C GLU A 94 -7.29 16.71 19.26
N MET A 95 -7.87 17.05 18.11
CA MET A 95 -7.18 17.07 16.84
C MET A 95 -6.25 18.28 16.92
N ASP A 96 -5.09 18.06 17.52
CA ASP A 96 -4.06 19.07 17.64
C ASP A 96 -3.48 19.27 16.23
N ASP A 97 -4.05 20.26 15.55
CA ASP A 97 -3.63 20.80 14.26
C ASP A 97 -2.37 21.65 14.46
N LEU A 98 -1.36 21.04 15.07
CA LEU A 98 -0.01 21.58 15.08
C LEU A 98 0.66 21.07 13.82
N GLU A 99 1.03 22.02 12.96
CA GLU A 99 2.10 21.88 11.98
C GLU A 99 3.41 21.53 12.71
N SER A 100 3.46 20.33 13.30
CA SER A 100 4.67 19.69 13.77
C SER A 100 5.51 19.50 12.52
N GLU A 101 6.56 20.30 12.44
CA GLU A 101 7.60 20.20 11.42
C GLU A 101 7.96 18.72 11.23
N PHE A 102 7.83 18.25 9.98
CA PHE A 102 8.02 16.84 9.65
C PHE A 102 9.37 16.36 10.20
N ASN A 103 9.35 15.36 11.10
CA ASN A 103 10.55 14.81 11.71
C ASN A 103 10.69 13.34 11.33
N LEU A 104 11.66 13.02 10.48
CA LEU A 104 11.86 11.65 10.00
C LEU A 104 12.23 10.69 11.13
N LYS A 105 12.90 11.16 12.20
CA LYS A 105 13.24 10.33 13.37
C LYS A 105 11.98 9.74 14.00
N VAL A 106 10.95 10.55 14.20
CA VAL A 106 9.67 10.09 14.78
C VAL A 106 9.04 9.01 13.91
N VAL A 107 9.05 9.21 12.59
CA VAL A 107 8.51 8.24 11.62
C VAL A 107 9.29 6.93 11.66
N LEU A 108 10.62 6.97 11.56
CA LEU A 108 11.41 5.74 11.50
C LEU A 108 11.40 4.99 12.84
N LEU A 109 11.39 5.71 13.97
CA LEU A 109 11.25 5.09 15.29
C LEU A 109 9.85 4.51 15.55
N SER A 110 8.81 5.01 14.88
CA SER A 110 7.45 4.46 15.02
C SER A 110 7.36 3.00 14.54
N PHE A 111 8.27 2.54 13.68
CA PHE A 111 8.39 1.13 13.32
C PHE A 111 8.69 0.21 14.52
N LYS A 112 9.26 0.74 15.60
CA LYS A 112 9.42 -0.01 16.86
C LYS A 112 8.08 -0.46 17.43
N GLN A 113 7.03 0.35 17.27
CA GLN A 113 5.68 0.05 17.77
C GLN A 113 4.92 -0.93 16.86
N CYS A 114 5.46 -1.24 15.67
CA CYS A 114 4.84 -2.22 14.78
C CYS A 114 4.91 -3.65 15.33
N LEU A 115 5.72 -3.93 16.35
CA LEU A 115 5.89 -5.27 16.89
C LEU A 115 5.40 -5.34 18.33
N ASN A 116 4.56 -6.33 18.62
CA ASN A 116 4.19 -6.67 19.99
C ASN A 116 5.19 -7.66 20.62
N GLU A 117 4.94 -8.07 21.87
CA GLU A 117 5.79 -9.01 22.61
C GLU A 117 5.88 -10.40 21.96
N LYS A 118 4.92 -10.76 21.10
CA LYS A 118 4.88 -12.03 20.36
C LYS A 118 5.51 -11.94 18.97
N GLU A 119 6.13 -10.80 18.64
CA GLU A 119 6.66 -10.50 17.32
C GLU A 119 5.58 -10.49 16.20
N GLU A 120 4.35 -10.13 16.55
CA GLU A 120 3.30 -9.91 15.57
C GLU A 120 3.35 -8.48 15.04
N VAL A 121 3.10 -8.31 13.74
CA VAL A 121 3.13 -7.00 13.09
C VAL A 121 1.77 -6.34 13.25
N LEU A 122 1.68 -5.34 14.14
CA LEU A 122 0.47 -4.56 14.41
C LEU A 122 0.16 -3.65 13.21
N LEU A 123 -0.98 -3.88 12.55
CA LEU A 123 -1.32 -3.19 11.30
C LEU A 123 -1.55 -1.69 11.52
N ASP A 124 -2.17 -1.28 12.62
CA ASP A 124 -2.41 0.15 12.91
C ASP A 124 -1.11 0.96 12.98
N HIS A 125 -0.12 0.45 13.71
CA HIS A 125 1.21 1.08 13.80
C HIS A 125 1.97 0.99 12.47
N TYR A 126 1.84 -0.11 11.74
CA TYR A 126 2.46 -0.28 10.42
C TYR A 126 1.93 0.76 9.41
N LEU A 127 0.61 0.93 9.34
CA LEU A 127 -0.02 1.92 8.47
C LEU A 127 0.29 3.35 8.91
N ALA A 128 0.34 3.64 10.21
CA ALA A 128 0.76 4.94 10.73
C ALA A 128 2.20 5.28 10.34
N SER A 129 3.11 4.31 10.43
CA SER A 129 4.52 4.46 10.03
C SER A 129 4.60 4.77 8.53
N TRP A 130 3.85 4.06 7.70
CA TRP A 130 3.75 4.33 6.26
C TRP A 130 3.18 5.70 5.92
N ARG A 131 2.17 6.19 6.65
CA ARG A 131 1.67 7.57 6.48
C ARG A 131 2.75 8.60 6.76
N GLY A 132 3.56 8.38 7.79
CA GLY A 132 4.74 9.20 8.05
C GLY A 132 5.75 9.18 6.89
N LEU A 133 6.02 8.00 6.32
CA LEU A 133 6.91 7.86 5.16
C LEU A 133 6.35 8.56 3.91
N VAL A 134 5.04 8.51 3.68
CA VAL A 134 4.40 9.24 2.59
C VAL A 134 4.58 10.75 2.77
N ARG A 135 4.43 11.27 4.00
CA ARG A 135 4.68 12.69 4.31
C ARG A 135 6.13 13.08 3.99
N PHE A 136 7.10 12.22 4.34
CA PHE A 136 8.50 12.41 3.97
C PHE A 136 8.70 12.47 2.45
N LEU A 137 8.19 11.48 1.73
CA LEU A 137 8.36 11.43 0.28
C LEU A 137 7.77 12.67 -0.39
N ASN A 138 6.62 13.16 0.11
CA ASN A 138 6.00 14.36 -0.40
C ASN A 138 6.80 15.64 -0.09
N SER A 139 7.59 15.68 1.00
CA SER A 139 8.44 16.85 1.30
C SER A 139 9.66 16.95 0.39
N LEU A 140 10.07 15.85 -0.26
CA LEU A 140 11.16 15.83 -1.26
C LEU A 140 10.75 16.46 -2.61
N GLY A 141 9.48 16.83 -2.78
CA GLY A 141 8.99 17.60 -3.93
C GLY A 141 7.94 16.89 -4.78
N THR A 142 7.43 17.61 -5.77
CA THR A 142 6.25 17.23 -6.56
C THR A 142 6.43 15.93 -7.34
N ILE A 143 7.65 15.60 -7.76
CA ILE A 143 7.95 14.37 -8.50
C ILE A 143 7.75 13.13 -7.62
N PHE A 144 8.07 13.21 -6.33
CA PHE A 144 7.86 12.13 -5.36
C PHE A 144 6.39 11.96 -4.96
N SER A 145 5.59 13.03 -5.08
CA SER A 145 4.14 12.93 -4.86
C SER A 145 3.44 12.02 -5.88
N PHE A 146 3.99 11.88 -7.09
CA PHE A 146 3.48 10.90 -8.06
C PHE A 146 3.73 9.46 -7.60
N ILE A 147 4.92 9.19 -7.06
CA ILE A 147 5.31 7.85 -6.59
C ILE A 147 4.52 7.49 -5.33
N SER A 148 4.28 8.46 -4.43
CA SER A 148 3.56 8.22 -3.19
C SER A 148 2.07 7.94 -3.38
N LYS A 149 1.44 8.35 -4.50
CA LYS A 149 0.02 8.04 -4.81
C LYS A 149 -0.28 6.55 -4.77
N ASP A 150 0.62 5.72 -5.30
CA ASP A 150 0.44 4.28 -5.32
C ASP A 150 0.46 3.68 -3.90
N VAL A 151 1.31 4.22 -3.03
CA VAL A 151 1.37 3.88 -1.61
C VAL A 151 0.11 4.34 -0.89
N VAL A 152 -0.32 5.60 -1.11
CA VAL A 152 -1.55 6.16 -0.51
C VAL A 152 -2.78 5.33 -0.86
N ALA A 153 -2.93 4.92 -2.12
CA ALA A 153 -4.05 4.07 -2.53
C ALA A 153 -4.08 2.73 -1.78
N LYS A 154 -2.90 2.13 -1.52
CA LYS A 154 -2.79 0.88 -0.74
C LYS A 154 -3.08 1.09 0.73
N LEU A 155 -2.66 2.21 1.30
CA LEU A 155 -3.01 2.58 2.68
C LEU A 155 -4.53 2.73 2.82
N GLN A 156 -5.20 3.36 1.85
CA GLN A 156 -6.65 3.50 1.86
C GLN A 156 -7.37 2.15 1.80
N ILE A 157 -6.89 1.21 0.98
CA ILE A 157 -7.43 -0.17 0.96
C ILE A 157 -7.31 -0.80 2.35
N MET A 158 -6.12 -0.72 2.96
CA MET A 158 -5.90 -1.30 4.29
C MET A 158 -6.73 -0.62 5.37
N GLU A 159 -6.89 0.70 5.34
CA GLU A 159 -7.73 1.44 6.28
C GLU A 159 -9.21 1.04 6.16
N GLN A 160 -9.70 0.76 4.95
CA GLN A 160 -11.06 0.24 4.75
C GLN A 160 -11.23 -1.16 5.31
N LEU A 161 -10.22 -2.02 5.19
CA LEU A 161 -10.24 -3.38 5.76
C LEU A 161 -10.16 -3.33 7.29
N CYS A 162 -9.25 -2.53 7.85
CA CYS A 162 -9.08 -2.32 9.29
C CYS A 162 -10.28 -1.62 9.95
N GLY A 163 -11.03 -0.78 9.23
CA GLY A 163 -12.25 -0.13 9.74
C GLY A 163 -13.56 -0.85 9.35
N GLY A 164 -13.46 -1.98 8.67
CA GLY A 164 -14.60 -2.68 8.08
C GLY A 164 -15.30 -3.68 9.01
N PRO A 165 -16.31 -4.41 8.50
CA PRO A 165 -17.05 -5.41 9.27
C PRO A 165 -16.24 -6.61 9.77
N GLN A 166 -14.99 -6.74 9.32
CA GLN A 166 -14.08 -7.85 9.64
C GLN A 166 -12.81 -7.35 10.36
N GLN A 167 -12.86 -6.13 10.91
CA GLN A 167 -11.72 -5.43 11.52
C GLN A 167 -10.95 -6.25 12.56
N GLU A 168 -11.62 -7.15 13.27
CA GLU A 168 -10.99 -8.03 14.27
C GLU A 168 -9.88 -8.91 13.68
N HIS A 169 -9.99 -9.23 12.39
CA HIS A 169 -9.01 -10.02 11.64
C HIS A 169 -7.83 -9.20 11.12
N TYR A 170 -7.91 -7.87 11.18
CA TYR A 170 -6.87 -6.95 10.68
C TYR A 170 -6.15 -6.21 11.81
N SER A 171 -6.10 -6.81 13.00
CA SER A 171 -5.31 -6.30 14.13
C SER A 171 -3.80 -6.53 13.95
N THR A 172 -3.43 -7.70 13.43
CA THR A 172 -2.05 -8.06 13.08
C THR A 172 -1.96 -8.60 11.66
N LEU A 173 -0.78 -8.49 11.06
CA LEU A 173 -0.49 -9.08 9.75
C LEU A 173 -0.68 -10.60 9.76
N GLN A 174 -0.31 -11.26 10.87
CA GLN A 174 -0.49 -12.69 11.09
C GLN A 174 -1.97 -13.09 11.09
N ALA A 175 -2.81 -12.37 11.86
CA ALA A 175 -4.24 -12.61 11.92
C ALA A 175 -4.89 -12.40 10.55
N MET A 176 -4.47 -11.36 9.82
CA MET A 176 -4.97 -11.06 8.48
C MET A 176 -4.63 -12.19 7.50
N VAL A 177 -3.37 -12.65 7.48
CA VAL A 177 -2.95 -13.77 6.62
C VAL A 177 -3.74 -15.03 6.93
N ALA A 178 -3.87 -15.39 8.22
CA ALA A 178 -4.63 -16.56 8.62
C ALA A 178 -6.10 -16.48 8.18
N TYR A 179 -6.73 -15.31 8.36
CA TYR A 179 -8.11 -15.08 7.98
C TYR A 179 -8.33 -15.12 6.47
N GLU A 180 -7.57 -14.33 5.70
CA GLU A 180 -7.79 -14.22 4.26
C GLU A 180 -7.44 -15.52 3.53
N VAL A 181 -6.36 -16.20 3.92
CA VAL A 181 -5.99 -17.50 3.35
C VAL A 181 -7.03 -18.56 3.73
N GLY A 182 -7.40 -18.64 5.02
CA GLY A 182 -8.38 -19.61 5.51
C GLY A 182 -9.78 -19.43 4.91
N SER A 183 -10.14 -18.20 4.57
CA SER A 183 -11.43 -17.84 3.99
C SER A 183 -11.40 -17.73 2.46
N GLN A 184 -10.29 -18.09 1.81
CA GLN A 184 -10.10 -18.03 0.35
C GLN A 184 -10.33 -16.64 -0.26
N LEU A 185 -9.94 -15.59 0.47
CA LEU A 185 -10.04 -14.18 0.06
C LEU A 185 -8.78 -13.68 -0.65
N VAL A 186 -7.87 -14.59 -1.04
CA VAL A 186 -6.63 -14.27 -1.73
C VAL A 186 -6.60 -14.92 -3.10
N ASP A 187 -6.48 -14.11 -4.14
CA ASP A 187 -6.25 -14.57 -5.51
C ASP A 187 -4.79 -15.03 -5.67
N LEU A 188 -4.52 -16.34 -5.60
CA LEU A 188 -3.16 -16.89 -5.59
C LEU A 188 -2.45 -16.87 -6.96
N GLU A 189 -3.18 -17.15 -8.05
CA GLU A 189 -2.58 -17.30 -9.40
C GLU A 189 -2.80 -16.08 -10.28
N ARG A 190 -4.02 -15.53 -10.29
CA ARG A 190 -4.42 -14.41 -11.13
C ARG A 190 -5.46 -13.57 -10.41
N ARG A 191 -5.35 -12.24 -10.54
CA ARG A 191 -6.35 -11.31 -10.00
C ARG A 191 -7.72 -11.64 -10.57
N SER A 192 -8.69 -11.83 -9.69
CA SER A 192 -10.05 -12.22 -10.04
C SER A 192 -11.06 -11.60 -9.07
N ARG A 193 -11.55 -12.35 -8.09
CA ARG A 193 -12.62 -11.97 -7.16
C ARG A 193 -12.12 -11.07 -6.05
N HIS A 194 -10.85 -11.14 -5.69
CA HIS A 194 -10.25 -10.45 -4.56
C HIS A 194 -9.00 -9.66 -5.00
N PRO A 195 -9.12 -8.74 -5.98
CA PRO A 195 -7.98 -8.06 -6.59
C PRO A 195 -7.25 -7.11 -5.63
N ASP A 196 -7.89 -6.76 -4.51
CA ASP A 196 -7.43 -5.80 -3.50
C ASP A 196 -7.43 -6.42 -2.09
N SER A 197 -7.18 -7.73 -1.98
CA SER A 197 -7.02 -8.38 -0.66
C SER A 197 -5.91 -7.74 0.17
N GLY A 198 -6.01 -7.82 1.49
CA GLY A 198 -5.03 -7.30 2.43
C GLY A 198 -3.65 -7.93 2.23
N CYS A 199 -3.57 -9.25 2.04
CA CYS A 199 -2.32 -9.97 1.78
C CYS A 199 -1.63 -9.42 0.53
N ARG A 200 -2.39 -9.24 -0.55
CA ARG A 200 -1.85 -8.72 -1.79
C ARG A 200 -1.40 -7.27 -1.62
N THR A 201 -2.20 -6.46 -0.94
CA THR A 201 -1.96 -5.02 -0.74
C THR A 201 -0.74 -4.77 0.14
N VAL A 202 -0.65 -5.43 1.29
CA VAL A 202 0.50 -5.33 2.20
C VAL A 202 1.76 -5.88 1.53
N LEU A 203 1.70 -6.91 0.69
CA LEU A 203 2.89 -7.38 -0.04
C LEU A 203 3.56 -6.27 -0.87
N ARG A 204 2.79 -5.36 -1.49
CA ARG A 204 3.36 -4.24 -2.27
C ARG A 204 4.02 -3.22 -1.36
N LEU A 205 3.38 -2.90 -0.22
CA LEU A 205 3.99 -2.05 0.81
C LEU A 205 5.28 -2.69 1.32
N HIS A 206 5.26 -3.98 1.67
CA HIS A 206 6.41 -4.75 2.13
C HIS A 206 7.60 -4.71 1.16
N ARG A 207 7.34 -4.91 -0.14
CA ARG A 207 8.38 -4.78 -1.19
C ARG A 207 8.95 -3.36 -1.27
N ALA A 208 8.11 -2.34 -1.09
CA ALA A 208 8.56 -0.95 -1.05
C ALA A 208 9.35 -0.62 0.23
N LEU A 209 9.03 -1.26 1.36
CA LEU A 209 9.77 -1.11 2.61
C LEU A 209 11.23 -1.57 2.44
N HIS A 210 11.41 -2.70 1.74
CA HIS A 210 12.76 -3.22 1.46
C HIS A 210 13.61 -2.24 0.67
N TRP A 211 13.03 -1.66 -0.39
CA TRP A 211 13.71 -0.63 -1.17
C TRP A 211 14.10 0.57 -0.32
N LEU A 212 13.17 1.08 0.49
CA LEU A 212 13.43 2.21 1.37
C LEU A 212 14.56 1.90 2.36
N GLN A 213 14.55 0.71 2.96
CA GLN A 213 15.60 0.27 3.87
C GLN A 213 16.97 0.28 3.18
N LEU A 214 17.07 -0.33 1.98
CA LEU A 214 18.33 -0.34 1.21
C LEU A 214 18.78 1.06 0.82
N PHE A 215 17.85 1.92 0.42
CA PHE A 215 18.15 3.30 0.04
C PHE A 215 18.70 4.10 1.22
N LEU A 216 18.02 4.07 2.36
CA LEU A 216 18.43 4.79 3.57
C LEU A 216 19.76 4.25 4.12
N GLU A 217 19.98 2.93 4.06
CA GLU A 217 21.26 2.32 4.43
C GLU A 217 22.39 2.77 3.49
N GLY A 218 22.11 2.87 2.18
CA GLY A 218 23.03 3.43 1.20
C GLY A 218 23.38 4.89 1.49
N VAL A 219 22.39 5.73 1.80
CA VAL A 219 22.60 7.13 2.20
C VAL A 219 23.45 7.24 3.47
N ARG A 220 23.18 6.37 4.45
CA ARG A 220 23.88 6.33 5.74
C ARG A 220 25.37 6.00 5.57
N THR A 221 25.69 5.07 4.68
CA THR A 221 27.05 4.51 4.52
C THR A 221 27.86 5.12 3.38
N SER A 222 27.24 5.93 2.52
CA SER A 222 27.92 6.54 1.38
C SER A 222 28.81 7.73 1.77
N PRO A 223 29.87 8.01 0.99
CA PRO A 223 30.64 9.24 1.09
C PRO A 223 29.80 10.53 0.97
N GLU A 224 30.36 11.66 1.40
CA GLU A 224 29.68 12.96 1.38
C GLU A 224 29.32 13.45 -0.03
N ASP A 225 30.16 13.17 -1.01
CA ASP A 225 30.00 13.56 -2.42
C ASP A 225 29.12 12.59 -3.24
N ALA A 226 28.59 11.54 -2.59
CA ALA A 226 27.71 10.58 -3.24
C ALA A 226 26.43 11.24 -3.76
N ARG A 227 25.98 10.81 -4.95
CA ARG A 227 24.75 11.30 -5.56
C ARG A 227 23.55 10.50 -5.06
N THR A 228 22.61 11.15 -4.38
CA THR A 228 21.35 10.54 -3.91
C THR A 228 20.61 9.81 -5.04
N ALA A 229 20.60 10.39 -6.24
CA ALA A 229 20.01 9.76 -7.43
C ALA A 229 20.62 8.39 -7.76
N ALA A 230 21.95 8.25 -7.61
CA ALA A 230 22.64 6.99 -7.85
C ALA A 230 22.29 5.96 -6.76
N LEU A 231 22.38 6.35 -5.48
CA LEU A 231 22.01 5.50 -4.35
C LEU A 231 20.56 5.00 -4.44
N CYS A 232 19.65 5.88 -4.86
CA CYS A 232 18.23 5.57 -5.06
C CYS A 232 18.01 4.61 -6.24
N THR A 233 18.75 4.80 -7.34
CA THR A 233 18.71 3.92 -8.51
C THR A 233 19.26 2.53 -8.19
N ASP A 234 20.37 2.45 -7.49
CA ASP A 234 21.03 1.19 -7.13
C ASP A 234 20.16 0.36 -6.19
N SER A 235 19.65 0.99 -5.13
CA SER A 235 18.70 0.35 -4.20
C SER A 235 17.42 -0.11 -4.91
N TYR A 236 16.87 0.69 -5.83
CA TYR A 236 15.69 0.31 -6.62
C TYR A 236 15.95 -0.90 -7.51
N ASN A 237 17.08 -0.91 -8.23
CA ASN A 237 17.47 -2.02 -9.09
C ASN A 237 17.72 -3.32 -8.31
N ALA A 238 18.24 -3.21 -7.09
CA ALA A 238 18.47 -4.33 -6.18
C ALA A 238 17.19 -4.88 -5.53
N SER A 239 16.04 -4.20 -5.67
CA SER A 239 14.81 -4.56 -4.96
C SER A 239 13.55 -4.43 -5.85
N LEU A 240 12.88 -3.28 -5.82
CA LEU A 240 11.58 -3.05 -6.45
C LEU A 240 11.58 -3.25 -7.97
N ALA A 241 12.72 -3.07 -8.64
CA ALA A 241 12.81 -3.25 -10.08
C ALA A 241 12.43 -4.68 -10.54
N ALA A 242 12.60 -5.69 -9.69
CA ALA A 242 12.21 -7.06 -10.00
C ALA A 242 10.69 -7.23 -10.22
N TYR A 243 9.88 -6.33 -9.66
CA TYR A 243 8.42 -6.40 -9.70
C TYR A 243 7.79 -5.37 -10.64
N HIS A 244 8.59 -4.54 -11.30
CA HIS A 244 8.11 -3.44 -12.12
C HIS A 244 8.33 -3.69 -13.62
N PRO A 245 7.30 -3.50 -14.47
CA PRO A 245 7.45 -3.51 -15.91
C PRO A 245 8.54 -2.54 -16.38
N TRP A 246 9.13 -2.80 -17.54
CA TRP A 246 10.22 -1.99 -18.10
C TRP A 246 9.89 -0.49 -18.16
N ILE A 247 8.66 -0.13 -18.56
CA ILE A 247 8.24 1.27 -18.66
C ILE A 247 8.20 1.96 -17.29
N ILE A 248 7.75 1.25 -16.25
CA ILE A 248 7.75 1.77 -14.87
C ILE A 248 9.18 2.00 -14.40
N ARG A 249 10.08 1.03 -14.65
CA ARG A 249 11.51 1.17 -14.30
C ARG A 249 12.13 2.42 -14.93
N ARG A 250 11.82 2.71 -16.21
CA ARG A 250 12.28 3.92 -16.91
C ARG A 250 11.74 5.19 -16.26
N ALA A 251 10.44 5.26 -16.01
CA ALA A 251 9.80 6.44 -15.41
C ALA A 251 10.36 6.74 -14.01
N VAL A 252 10.52 5.72 -13.18
CA VAL A 252 11.10 5.85 -11.83
C VAL A 252 12.55 6.30 -11.88
N THR A 253 13.35 5.77 -12.81
CA THR A 253 14.76 6.21 -12.98
C THR A 253 14.85 7.70 -13.35
N VAL A 254 13.94 8.19 -14.20
CA VAL A 254 13.87 9.63 -14.54
C VAL A 254 13.47 10.46 -13.31
N ALA A 255 12.54 9.98 -12.50
CA ALA A 255 12.12 10.66 -11.27
C ALA A 255 13.29 10.81 -10.28
N PHE A 256 14.17 9.82 -10.18
CA PHE A 256 15.35 9.88 -9.29
C PHE A 256 16.36 10.97 -9.68
N CYS A 257 16.39 11.41 -10.94
CA CYS A 257 17.25 12.52 -11.36
C CYS A 257 16.86 13.85 -10.70
N ALA A 258 15.65 13.96 -10.16
CA ALA A 258 15.19 15.14 -9.43
C ALA A 258 15.49 15.09 -7.92
N LEU A 259 16.15 14.05 -7.43
CA LEU A 259 16.57 13.99 -6.03
C LEU A 259 17.60 15.09 -5.72
N PRO A 260 17.53 15.71 -4.53
CA PRO A 260 18.53 16.65 -4.09
C PRO A 260 19.88 15.95 -3.86
N THR A 261 20.94 16.74 -3.65
CA THR A 261 22.24 16.21 -3.23
C THR A 261 22.13 15.48 -1.89
N ARG A 262 23.10 14.61 -1.57
CA ARG A 262 23.05 13.82 -0.32
C ARG A 262 22.97 14.71 0.91
N LYS A 263 23.73 15.80 0.92
CA LYS A 263 23.71 16.78 2.01
C LYS A 263 22.30 17.37 2.22
N VAL A 264 21.69 17.89 1.15
CA VAL A 264 20.35 18.48 1.22
C VAL A 264 19.29 17.43 1.59
N PHE A 265 19.45 16.20 1.10
CA PHE A 265 18.58 15.08 1.46
C PHE A 265 18.61 14.79 2.99
N LEU A 266 19.80 14.74 3.58
CA LEU A 266 19.98 14.53 5.03
C LEU A 266 19.46 15.71 5.84
N GLU A 267 19.67 16.94 5.39
CA GLU A 267 19.12 18.16 6.02
C GLU A 267 17.58 18.15 6.01
N THR A 268 16.96 17.62 4.95
CA THR A 268 15.50 17.49 4.83
C THR A 268 14.89 16.51 5.86
N MET A 269 15.71 15.67 6.51
CA MET A 269 15.23 14.78 7.57
C MET A 269 14.85 15.53 8.85
N ASN A 270 15.27 16.80 8.98
CA ASN A 270 15.02 17.68 10.12
C ASN A 270 15.44 17.09 11.48
N VAL A 271 16.67 16.58 11.54
CA VAL A 271 17.26 15.95 12.73
C VAL A 271 18.61 16.57 13.11
N GLY A 272 18.91 17.76 12.60
CA GLY A 272 20.17 18.47 12.81
C GLY A 272 21.14 18.32 11.65
N SER A 273 22.42 18.13 11.95
CA SER A 273 23.48 18.03 10.94
C SER A 273 23.41 16.71 10.14
N PRO A 274 24.05 16.62 8.96
CA PRO A 274 24.15 15.38 8.21
C PRO A 274 24.69 14.19 9.02
N GLU A 275 25.63 14.44 9.95
CA GLU A 275 26.21 13.42 10.83
C GLU A 275 25.17 12.92 11.85
N GLN A 276 24.40 13.83 12.44
CA GLN A 276 23.29 13.47 13.35
C GLN A 276 22.19 12.69 12.61
N ALA A 277 21.94 13.04 11.34
CA ALA A 277 21.02 12.29 10.50
C ALA A 277 21.52 10.87 10.21
N VAL A 278 22.81 10.70 9.91
CA VAL A 278 23.44 9.38 9.74
C VAL A 278 23.37 8.53 11.01
N GLU A 279 23.62 9.12 12.17
CA GLU A 279 23.50 8.44 13.47
C GLU A 279 22.05 8.00 13.74
N MET A 280 21.09 8.90 13.51
CA MET A 280 19.66 8.60 13.63
C MET A 280 19.21 7.46 12.71
N LEU A 281 19.68 7.43 11.46
CA LEU A 281 19.41 6.32 10.55
C LEU A 281 19.99 5.00 11.09
N GLY A 282 21.17 5.03 11.70
CA GLY A 282 21.78 3.87 12.35
C GLY A 282 20.95 3.35 13.54
N GLU A 283 20.32 4.24 14.30
CA GLU A 283 19.41 3.89 15.39
C GLU A 283 18.09 3.29 14.87
N ALA A 284 17.53 3.85 13.79
CA ALA A 284 16.16 3.55 13.37
C ALA A 284 16.03 2.40 12.36
N LEU A 285 16.99 2.24 11.43
CA LEU A 285 16.94 1.19 10.40
C LEU A 285 16.82 -0.25 10.94
N PRO A 286 17.43 -0.61 12.09
CA PRO A 286 17.22 -1.92 12.69
C PRO A 286 15.75 -2.26 12.97
N PHE A 287 14.91 -1.27 13.33
CA PHE A 287 13.48 -1.51 13.56
C PHE A 287 12.74 -1.83 12.27
N ILE A 288 13.01 -1.08 11.20
CA ILE A 288 12.46 -1.34 9.86
C ILE A 288 12.88 -2.73 9.39
N LYS A 289 14.16 -3.06 9.54
CA LYS A 289 14.68 -4.39 9.18
C LYS A 289 13.95 -5.49 9.95
N ARG A 290 13.71 -5.33 11.25
CA ARG A 290 13.02 -6.35 12.05
C ARG A 290 11.58 -6.58 11.57
N VAL A 291 10.83 -5.50 11.33
CA VAL A 291 9.46 -5.57 10.78
C VAL A 291 9.47 -6.23 9.40
N TYR A 292 10.41 -5.86 8.55
CA TYR A 292 10.61 -6.47 7.23
C TYR A 292 10.90 -7.97 7.35
N ASP A 293 11.88 -8.39 8.16
CA ASP A 293 12.28 -9.79 8.28
C ASP A 293 11.11 -10.68 8.78
N ILE A 294 10.33 -10.21 9.74
CA ILE A 294 9.15 -10.92 10.27
C ILE A 294 8.08 -11.04 9.19
N SER A 295 7.77 -9.94 8.51
CA SER A 295 6.79 -9.92 7.42
C SER A 295 7.23 -10.83 6.27
N GLN A 296 8.49 -10.74 5.86
CA GLN A 296 9.08 -11.56 4.81
C GLN A 296 8.96 -13.05 5.14
N ARG A 297 9.26 -13.45 6.39
CA ARG A 297 9.14 -14.84 6.83
C ARG A 297 7.69 -15.32 6.78
N LEU A 298 6.76 -14.53 7.32
CA LEU A 298 5.33 -14.87 7.31
C LEU A 298 4.80 -15.10 5.88
N TYR A 299 5.13 -14.21 4.94
CA TYR A 299 4.73 -14.36 3.54
C TYR A 299 5.40 -15.57 2.87
N ALA A 300 6.67 -15.85 3.19
CA ALA A 300 7.38 -17.02 2.66
C ALA A 300 6.75 -18.33 3.16
N GLU A 301 6.45 -18.42 4.45
CA GLU A 301 5.85 -19.60 5.10
C GLU A 301 4.48 -19.96 4.50
N HIS A 302 3.73 -18.97 4.02
CA HIS A 302 2.42 -19.15 3.41
C HIS A 302 2.45 -19.14 1.87
N ALA A 303 3.63 -19.15 1.24
CA ALA A 303 3.81 -19.07 -0.22
C ALA A 303 3.12 -17.85 -0.88
N LEU A 304 3.12 -16.71 -0.20
CA LEU A 304 2.44 -15.47 -0.63
C LEU A 304 3.40 -14.43 -1.25
N LEU A 305 4.69 -14.76 -1.44
CA LEU A 305 5.68 -13.80 -1.93
C LEU A 305 5.47 -13.35 -3.39
N ASP A 306 4.69 -14.11 -4.16
CA ASP A 306 4.48 -13.90 -5.60
C ASP A 306 3.02 -13.58 -5.96
N LEU A 307 2.20 -13.12 -5.01
CA LEU A 307 0.80 -12.79 -5.28
C LEU A 307 0.68 -11.82 -6.49
N PRO A 308 -0.22 -12.11 -7.46
CA PRO A 308 -0.44 -11.32 -8.69
C PRO A 308 -0.93 -9.91 -8.36
#